data_AF-A0A8T7ICC6-F1
#
_entry.id   AF-A0A8T7ICC6-F1
#
_cell.length_a   1.000
_cell.length_b   1.000
_cell.length_c   1.000
_cell.angle_alpha   90.00
_cell.angle_beta   90.00
_cell.angle_gamma   90.00
#
_symmetry.space_group_name_H-M   'P 1'
#
loop_
_entity.id
_entity.type
_entity.pdbx_description
1 polymer ?
#
loop_
_entity_poly.entity_id
_entity_poly.type
_entity_poly.pdbx_seq_one_letter_code
_entity_poly.pdbx_strand_id
1 'polypeptide(L)'
;MKTMEIEWRKQVEVVGFDDTFIAQSLGFSSVRQPMKQIALLGFDKMIAALQDGEMEQSPTLLEPTLVVRHAPAITALERAPEILRSE
;
A
#
# COMPACT_ATOMS: atom_id res chain seq x y z
N MET A 1 -25.68 -8.30 -40.04
CA MET A 1 -25.92 -8.63 -38.62
C MET A 1 -24.61 -8.49 -37.87
N LYS A 2 -24.54 -7.53 -36.95
CA LYS A 2 -23.37 -7.23 -36.12
C LYS A 2 -23.32 -8.26 -35.00
N THR A 3 -22.29 -9.09 -34.95
CA THR A 3 -21.94 -9.84 -33.73
C THR A 3 -21.26 -8.83 -32.80
N MET A 4 -22.03 -8.27 -31.86
CA MET A 4 -21.50 -7.48 -30.75
C MET A 4 -20.86 -8.46 -29.75
N GLU A 5 -19.55 -8.63 -29.84
CA GLU A 5 -18.77 -9.14 -28.72
C GLU A 5 -18.73 -8.05 -27.65
N ILE A 6 -19.64 -8.15 -26.68
CA ILE A 6 -19.56 -7.36 -25.45
C ILE A 6 -18.44 -8.01 -24.63
N GLU A 7 -17.23 -7.49 -24.80
CA GLU A 7 -16.11 -7.81 -23.94
C GLU A 7 -16.44 -7.29 -22.54
N TRP A 8 -16.86 -8.20 -21.65
CA TRP A 8 -17.06 -7.91 -20.23
C TRP A 8 -15.69 -7.56 -19.64
N ARG A 9 -15.28 -6.28 -19.68
CA ARG A 9 -14.17 -5.78 -18.88
C ARG A 9 -14.54 -6.02 -17.42
N LYS A 10 -14.06 -7.12 -16.84
CA LYS A 10 -14.20 -7.40 -15.40
C LYS A 10 -13.70 -6.18 -14.66
N GLN A 11 -14.57 -5.57 -13.87
CA GLN A 11 -14.17 -4.52 -12.95
C GLN A 11 -13.27 -5.16 -11.88
N VAL A 12 -12.01 -4.76 -11.85
CA VAL A 12 -11.03 -5.24 -10.87
C VAL A 12 -10.94 -4.20 -9.77
N GLU A 13 -11.28 -4.60 -8.55
CA GLU A 13 -11.05 -3.79 -7.36
C GLU A 13 -9.58 -3.88 -6.96
N VAL A 14 -8.94 -2.72 -6.73
CA VAL A 14 -7.52 -2.62 -6.38
C VAL A 14 -7.38 -2.14 -4.94
N VAL A 15 -6.68 -2.92 -4.12
CA VAL A 15 -6.26 -2.54 -2.77
C VAL A 15 -4.74 -2.48 -2.74
N GLY A 16 -4.20 -1.31 -2.46
CA GLY A 16 -2.76 -1.08 -2.38
C GLY A 16 -2.19 -1.28 -0.96
N PHE A 17 -0.91 -0.91 -0.81
CA PHE A 17 -0.18 -0.92 0.46
C PHE A 17 0.48 0.45 0.71
N ASP A 18 0.87 0.73 1.95
CA ASP A 18 1.48 1.96 2.49
C ASP A 18 0.59 3.20 2.61
N ASP A 19 -0.59 3.24 2.00
CA ASP A 19 -1.47 4.42 1.94
C ASP A 19 -0.70 5.70 1.58
N THR A 20 0.17 5.60 0.57
CA THR A 20 1.00 6.72 0.11
C THR A 20 0.17 7.90 -0.36
N PHE A 21 0.78 9.08 -0.44
CA PHE A 21 0.11 10.27 -0.96
C PHE A 21 -0.52 10.07 -2.35
N ILE A 22 0.12 9.26 -3.21
CA ILE A 22 -0.42 8.93 -4.53
C ILE A 22 -1.67 8.07 -4.40
N ALA A 23 -1.66 7.03 -3.55
CA ALA A 23 -2.83 6.19 -3.30
C ALA A 23 -4.01 6.99 -2.72
N GLN A 24 -3.72 7.94 -1.82
CA GLN A 24 -4.72 8.86 -1.27
C GLN A 24 -5.30 9.78 -2.35
N SER A 25 -4.42 10.41 -3.15
CA SER A 25 -4.81 11.38 -4.19
C SER A 25 -5.60 10.74 -5.32
N LEU A 26 -5.27 9.49 -5.67
CA LEU A 26 -5.98 8.72 -6.68
C LEU A 26 -7.18 7.95 -6.12
N GLY A 27 -7.48 8.05 -4.82
CA GLY A 27 -8.68 7.44 -4.24
C GLY A 27 -8.65 5.91 -4.14
N PHE A 28 -7.47 5.27 -4.15
CA PHE A 28 -7.35 3.83 -3.98
C PHE A 28 -7.51 3.41 -2.52
N SER A 29 -8.20 2.30 -2.27
CA SER A 29 -8.14 1.63 -0.97
C SER A 29 -6.71 1.15 -0.70
N SER A 30 -6.25 1.23 0.55
CA SER A 30 -4.87 0.84 0.89
C SER A 30 -4.70 0.42 2.34
N VAL A 31 -3.74 -0.46 2.60
CA VAL A 31 -3.29 -0.82 3.96
C VAL A 31 -2.29 0.21 4.46
N ARG A 32 -2.71 1.08 5.40
CA ARG A 32 -1.88 2.12 6.00
C ARG A 32 -0.98 1.57 7.10
N GLN A 33 0.32 1.87 7.00
CA GLN A 33 1.30 1.53 8.02
C GLN A 33 1.30 2.57 9.17
N PRO A 34 1.50 2.15 10.44
CA PRO A 34 1.55 3.04 11.59
C PRO A 34 2.93 3.73 11.73
N MET A 35 3.41 4.39 10.67
CA MET A 35 4.78 4.93 10.57
C MET A 35 5.19 5.83 11.74
N LYS A 36 4.26 6.66 12.24
CA LYS A 36 4.52 7.51 13.41
C LYS A 36 4.82 6.69 14.67
N GLN A 37 4.09 5.60 14.89
CA GLN A 37 4.31 4.71 16.04
C GLN A 37 5.61 3.93 15.90
N ILE A 38 5.94 3.46 14.68
CA ILE A 38 7.22 2.81 14.38
C ILE A 38 8.38 3.73 14.75
N ALA A 39 8.32 5.01 14.32
CA ALA A 39 9.36 5.98 14.64
C ALA A 39 9.50 6.21 16.14
N LEU A 40 8.39 6.50 16.84
CA LEU A 40 8.40 6.74 18.29
C LEU A 40 8.97 5.54 19.05
N LEU A 41 8.46 4.34 18.79
CA LEU A 41 8.94 3.12 19.44
C LEU A 41 10.43 2.86 19.15
N GLY A 42 10.88 3.10 17.92
CA GLY A 42 12.28 2.97 17.55
C GLY A 42 13.19 3.91 18.35
N PHE A 43 12.79 5.18 18.49
CA PHE A 43 13.54 6.15 19.29
C PHE A 43 13.53 5.81 20.78
N ASP A 44 12.37 5.40 21.32
CA ASP A 44 12.26 5.02 22.73
C ASP A 44 13.18 3.83 23.06
N LYS A 45 13.17 2.78 22.22
CA LYS A 45 14.05 1.61 22.37
C LYS A 45 15.53 1.98 22.26
N MET A 46 15.88 2.87 21.34
CA MET A 46 17.26 3.34 21.18
C MET A 46 17.74 4.11 22.42
N ILE A 47 16.91 5.00 22.97
CA ILE A 47 17.27 5.78 24.16
C ILE A 47 17.45 4.85 25.37
N ALA A 48 16.55 3.89 25.57
CA ALA A 48 16.66 2.89 26.63
C ALA A 48 17.97 2.10 26.51
N ALA A 49 18.30 1.62 25.30
CA ALA A 49 19.55 0.88 25.07
C ALA A 49 20.82 1.69 25.37
N LEU A 50 20.81 3.00 25.08
CA LEU A 50 21.93 3.89 25.40
C LEU A 50 22.05 4.14 26.91
N GLN A 51 20.95 4.10 27.65
CA GLN A 51 20.93 4.30 29.11
C GLN A 51 21.35 3.04 29.86
N ASP A 52 20.85 1.88 29.44
CA ASP A 52 21.07 0.60 30.12
C ASP A 52 22.37 -0.10 29.66
N GLY A 53 22.93 0.31 28.51
CA GLY A 53 24.14 -0.28 27.92
C GLY A 53 23.90 -1.63 27.22
N GLU A 54 22.64 -2.09 27.18
CA GLU A 54 22.23 -3.32 26.51
C GLU A 54 20.99 -3.08 25.63
N MET A 55 20.90 -3.79 24.50
CA MET A 55 19.69 -3.76 23.67
C MET A 55 18.73 -4.87 24.06
N GLU A 56 17.49 -4.50 24.39
CA GLU A 56 16.41 -5.47 24.51
C GLU A 56 16.03 -6.05 23.13
N GLN A 57 16.15 -7.37 22.98
CA GLN A 57 15.87 -8.07 21.72
C GLN A 57 14.43 -8.57 21.60
N SER A 58 13.46 -7.84 22.15
CA SER A 58 12.04 -8.19 22.04
C SER A 58 11.44 -7.58 20.76
N PRO A 59 11.06 -8.39 19.74
CA PRO A 59 10.37 -7.87 18.57
C PRO A 59 8.98 -7.36 18.96
N THR A 60 8.59 -6.20 18.43
CA THR A 60 7.27 -5.62 18.63
C THR A 60 6.56 -5.53 17.28
N LEU A 61 5.37 -6.10 17.19
CA LEU A 61 4.53 -6.04 16.00
C LEU A 61 3.46 -4.95 16.19
N LEU A 62 3.37 -4.04 15.23
CA LEU A 62 2.34 -3.00 15.19
C LEU A 62 1.32 -3.35 14.10
N GLU A 63 0.04 -3.16 14.40
CA GLU A 63 -1.02 -3.48 13.45
C GLU A 63 -1.21 -2.36 12.41
N PRO A 64 -1.30 -2.71 11.11
CA PRO A 64 -1.70 -1.75 10.09
C PRO A 64 -3.22 -1.50 10.13
N THR A 65 -3.69 -0.51 9.37
CA THR A 65 -5.13 -0.22 9.23
C THR A 65 -5.54 -0.26 7.77
N LEU A 66 -6.61 -0.99 7.44
CA LEU A 66 -7.23 -0.91 6.12
C LEU A 66 -7.98 0.43 5.97
N VAL A 67 -7.63 1.20 4.95
CA VAL A 67 -8.35 2.41 4.55
C VAL A 67 -9.16 2.09 3.30
N VAL A 68 -10.48 2.12 3.43
CA VAL A 68 -11.42 1.84 2.34
C VAL A 68 -11.81 3.14 1.64
N ARG A 69 -11.73 3.14 0.30
CA ARG A 69 -12.15 4.23 -0.59
C ARG A 69 -12.94 3.65 -1.76
N HIS A 70 -13.88 4.42 -2.28
CA HIS A 70 -14.85 3.94 -3.30
C HIS A 70 -14.74 4.64 -4.66
N ALA A 71 -13.80 5.57 -4.82
CA ALA A 71 -13.68 6.37 -6.03
C ALA A 71 -12.22 6.43 -6.53
N PRO A 72 -11.64 5.29 -6.95
CA PRO A 72 -10.32 5.30 -7.56
C PRO A 72 -10.38 6.03 -8.90
N ALA A 73 -9.59 7.10 -9.04
CA ALA A 73 -9.42 7.83 -10.29
C ALA A 73 -8.46 7.06 -11.20
N ILE A 74 -9.01 6.14 -11.99
CA ILE A 74 -8.26 5.42 -13.02
C ILE A 74 -8.51 6.11 -14.35
N THR A 75 -7.56 6.94 -14.81
CA THR A 75 -7.49 7.23 -16.24
C THR A 75 -7.02 5.96 -16.94
N ALA A 76 -7.95 5.28 -17.62
CA ALA A 76 -7.62 4.14 -18.47
C ALA A 76 -6.73 4.62 -19.62
N LEU A 77 -5.41 4.56 -19.41
CA LEU A 77 -4.46 4.60 -20.50
C LEU A 77 -4.26 3.16 -20.96
N GLU A 78 -4.69 2.87 -22.18
CA GLU A 78 -4.32 1.62 -22.85
C GLU A 78 -2.80 1.66 -23.08
N ARG A 79 -2.07 0.93 -22.23
CA ARG A 79 -0.63 0.73 -22.36
C ARG A 79 -0.40 -0.77 -22.48
N ALA A 80 0.38 -1.19 -23.46
CA ALA A 80 0.84 -2.57 -23.51
C ALA A 80 1.67 -2.85 -22.24
N PRO A 81 1.44 -3.96 -21.52
CA PRO A 81 2.23 -4.31 -20.35
C PRO A 81 3.70 -4.50 -20.77
N GLU A 82 4.58 -3.59 -20.33
CA GLU A 82 5.99 -3.57 -20.72
C GLU A 82 6.79 -4.79 -20.23
N ILE A 83 6.26 -5.51 -19.24
CA ILE A 83 6.95 -6.63 -18.55
C ILE A 83 6.95 -7.91 -19.40
N LEU A 84 6.13 -7.99 -20.45
CA LEU A 84 6.10 -9.14 -21.38
C LEU A 84 6.80 -8.80 -22.69
N ARG A 85 8.08 -8.43 -22.65
CA ARG A 85 8.93 -8.49 -23.85
C ARG A 85 9.48 -9.91 -23.95
N SER A 86 8.84 -10.73 -24.78
CA SER A 86 9.45 -11.95 -25.28
C SER A 86 10.58 -11.54 -26.22
N GLU A 87 11.82 -11.90 -25.88
CA GLU A 87 12.87 -12.02 -26.90
C GLU A 87 12.50 -13.10 -27.93
#